data_AF-A0A938KCV3-F1
#
_entry.id   AF-A0A938KCV3-F1
#
_cell.length_a   1.000
_cell.length_b   1.000
_cell.length_c   1.000
_cell.angle_alpha   90.00
_cell.angle_beta   90.00
_cell.angle_gamma   90.00
#
_symmetry.space_group_name_H-M   'P 1'
#
loop_
_entity.id
_entity.type
_entity.pdbx_description
1 polymer ?
#
loop_
_entity_poly.entity_id
_entity_poly.type
_entity_poly.pdbx_seq_one_letter_code
_entity_poly.pdbx_strand_id
1 'polypeptide(L)'
;MPTPLETSVPALSEPPPVASRTPERRYDLEPRFTYSVPHALYRTLLAFNAWFWMLALLGYAKRYLHFNSPLLAYANEGIYPFYILHQTVIVILAFYVVQTSDTILMKFAFLCAASFLVTVAIYHFGIRPYDPLRFLFGMKPREKR
;
A
#
# COMPACT_ATOMS: atom_id res chain seq x y z
N MET A 1 0.60 -75.87 16.86
CA MET A 1 0.83 -75.07 15.64
C MET A 1 -0.27 -75.38 14.64
N PRO A 2 -0.94 -74.40 13.98
CA PRO A 2 -1.23 -73.01 14.35
C PRO A 2 -2.75 -72.65 14.29
N THR A 3 -3.14 -71.73 15.17
CA THR A 3 -4.04 -70.56 15.01
C THR A 3 -5.49 -70.69 14.44
N PRO A 4 -6.52 -70.32 15.24
CA PRO A 4 -7.85 -69.91 14.75
C PRO A 4 -7.81 -68.48 14.20
N LEU A 5 -8.35 -68.25 13.00
CA LEU A 5 -8.46 -66.93 12.39
C LEU A 5 -9.49 -66.07 13.12
N GLU A 6 -9.01 -65.28 14.08
CA GLU A 6 -9.69 -64.11 14.62
C GLU A 6 -9.94 -63.07 13.52
N THR A 7 -11.22 -62.74 13.34
CA THR A 7 -11.75 -61.37 13.31
C THR A 7 -10.88 -60.28 12.70
N SER A 8 -11.29 -59.72 11.57
CA SER A 8 -11.32 -58.25 11.39
C SER A 8 -11.95 -57.88 10.06
N VAL A 9 -13.25 -57.62 10.14
CA VAL A 9 -13.97 -56.74 9.21
C VAL A 9 -13.15 -55.44 9.09
N PRO A 10 -12.70 -55.02 7.89
CA PRO A 10 -12.01 -53.75 7.74
C PRO A 10 -12.99 -52.61 8.00
N ALA A 11 -12.66 -51.82 9.02
CA ALA A 11 -13.41 -50.68 9.52
C ALA A 11 -13.83 -49.69 8.42
N LEU A 12 -15.14 -49.60 8.20
CA LEU A 12 -15.81 -48.55 7.41
C LEU A 12 -16.59 -47.59 8.32
N SER A 13 -16.12 -47.27 9.53
CA SER A 13 -16.97 -46.54 10.50
C SER A 13 -16.32 -45.53 11.45
N GLU A 14 -15.10 -45.02 11.22
CA GLU A 14 -14.62 -43.87 12.00
C GLU A 14 -13.85 -42.85 11.15
N PRO A 15 -14.27 -41.57 11.11
CA PRO A 15 -13.44 -40.50 10.58
C PRO A 15 -12.19 -40.35 11.47
N PRO A 16 -11.00 -40.13 10.90
CA PRO A 16 -9.77 -40.04 11.67
C PRO A 16 -9.82 -38.88 12.69
N PRO A 17 -9.24 -39.05 13.89
CA PRO A 17 -9.24 -38.02 14.92
C PRO A 17 -8.58 -36.74 14.39
N VAL A 18 -9.21 -35.60 14.67
CA VAL A 18 -8.84 -34.23 14.25
C VAL A 18 -7.44 -33.78 14.73
N ALA A 19 -6.68 -34.65 15.38
CA ALA A 19 -5.40 -34.39 16.03
C ALA A 19 -4.15 -34.56 15.12
N SER A 20 -4.28 -35.01 13.87
CA SER A 20 -3.14 -35.07 12.92
C SER A 20 -3.13 -33.94 11.88
N ARG A 21 -3.88 -32.84 12.12
CA ARG A 21 -3.72 -31.60 11.35
C ARG A 21 -2.38 -30.95 11.73
N THR A 22 -1.30 -31.48 11.17
CA THR A 22 0.03 -30.86 11.20
C THR A 22 -0.09 -29.39 10.81
N PRO A 23 0.35 -28.44 11.65
CA PRO A 23 0.31 -27.01 11.35
C PRO A 23 1.21 -26.63 10.17
N GLU A 24 2.06 -27.54 9.70
CA GLU A 24 2.99 -27.33 8.58
C GLU A 24 2.31 -27.00 7.25
N ARG A 25 1.07 -27.47 7.01
CA ARG A 25 0.40 -27.23 5.72
C ARG A 25 0.01 -25.76 5.46
N ARG A 26 0.22 -24.87 6.44
CA ARG A 26 -0.06 -23.43 6.34
C ARG A 26 1.17 -22.60 5.93
N TYR A 27 2.36 -23.22 5.88
CA TYR A 27 3.61 -22.59 5.42
C TYR A 27 4.08 -23.11 4.05
N ASP A 28 3.35 -24.03 3.41
CA ASP A 28 3.64 -24.50 2.04
C ASP A 28 3.42 -23.42 0.96
N LEU A 29 2.98 -22.23 1.36
CA LEU A 29 2.96 -21.02 0.55
C LEU A 29 4.31 -20.29 0.54
N GLU A 30 5.40 -20.93 0.97
CA GLU A 30 6.74 -20.45 0.62
C GLU A 30 6.81 -20.41 -0.92
N PRO A 31 6.84 -19.21 -1.54
CA PRO A 31 7.14 -19.13 -2.95
C PRO A 31 8.55 -19.68 -3.03
N ARG A 32 8.72 -20.89 -3.59
CA ARG A 32 10.04 -21.35 -4.00
C ARG A 32 10.51 -20.31 -4.99
N PHE A 33 11.30 -19.34 -4.50
CA PHE A 33 12.07 -18.41 -5.30
C PHE A 33 13.09 -19.28 -6.02
N THR A 34 12.62 -20.08 -6.96
CA THR A 34 13.44 -20.76 -7.92
C THR A 34 13.98 -19.60 -8.73
N TYR A 35 15.13 -19.07 -8.30
CA TYR A 35 15.90 -18.02 -8.96
C TYR A 35 16.44 -18.60 -10.27
N SER A 36 15.51 -18.93 -11.14
CA SER A 36 15.76 -19.32 -12.49
C SER A 36 15.95 -18.02 -13.24
N VAL A 37 17.10 -17.93 -13.92
CA VAL A 37 17.48 -16.77 -14.73
C VAL A 37 16.33 -16.25 -15.62
N PRO A 38 15.48 -17.11 -16.22
CA PRO A 38 14.30 -16.66 -16.97
C PRO A 38 13.26 -15.88 -16.14
N HIS A 39 12.99 -16.31 -14.91
CA HIS A 39 12.02 -15.63 -14.05
C HIS A 39 12.55 -14.28 -13.54
N ALA A 40 13.85 -14.20 -13.23
CA ALA A 40 14.49 -12.94 -12.86
C ALA A 40 14.53 -11.94 -14.03
N LEU A 41 14.80 -12.42 -15.24
CA LEU A 41 14.74 -11.62 -16.46
C LEU A 41 13.33 -11.09 -16.72
N TYR A 42 12.31 -11.96 -16.63
CA TYR A 42 10.91 -11.59 -16.81
C TYR A 42 10.46 -10.50 -15.81
N ARG A 43 10.80 -10.66 -14.53
CA ARG A 43 10.51 -9.66 -13.48
C ARG A 43 11.18 -8.32 -13.76
N THR A 44 12.44 -8.34 -14.17
CA THR A 44 13.21 -7.14 -14.51
C THR A 44 12.61 -6.42 -15.72
N LEU A 45 12.26 -7.16 -16.78
CA LEU A 45 11.59 -6.61 -17.96
C LEU A 45 10.22 -5.99 -17.62
N LEU A 46 9.43 -6.64 -16.75
CA LEU A 46 8.18 -6.08 -16.26
C LEU A 46 8.39 -4.77 -15.48
N ALA A 47 9.39 -4.73 -14.59
CA ALA A 47 9.73 -3.53 -13.84
C ALA A 47 10.17 -2.39 -14.76
N PHE A 48 11.02 -2.67 -15.75
CA PHE A 48 11.44 -1.69 -16.76
C PHE A 48 10.27 -1.23 -17.62
N ASN A 49 9.38 -2.13 -18.05
CA ASN A 49 8.19 -1.76 -18.80
C ASN A 49 7.30 -0.80 -18.00
N ALA A 50 7.02 -1.12 -16.73
CA ALA A 50 6.27 -0.22 -15.85
C ALA A 50 6.98 1.14 -15.66
N TRP A 51 8.30 1.13 -15.54
CA TRP A 51 9.12 2.34 -15.44
C TRP A 51 9.04 3.20 -16.71
N PHE A 52 9.16 2.58 -17.88
CA PHE A 52 9.02 3.28 -19.16
C PHE A 52 7.63 3.88 -19.35
N TRP A 53 6.57 3.18 -18.93
CA TRP A 53 5.22 3.74 -18.93
C TRP A 53 5.09 4.97 -18.01
N MET A 54 5.69 4.92 -16.81
CA MET A 54 5.71 6.07 -15.89
C MET A 54 6.46 7.26 -16.49
N LEU A 55 7.62 7.04 -17.12
CA LEU A 55 8.38 8.08 -17.81
C LEU A 55 7.66 8.63 -19.03
N ALA A 56 6.97 7.77 -19.80
CA ALA A 56 6.18 8.18 -20.95
C ALA A 56 5.01 9.08 -20.52
N LEU A 57 4.28 8.69 -19.47
CA LEU A 57 3.22 9.49 -18.85
C LEU A 57 3.77 10.83 -18.33
N LEU A 58 4.91 10.82 -17.63
CA LEU A 58 5.54 12.05 -17.11
C LEU A 58 6.03 12.97 -18.25
N GLY A 59 6.62 12.42 -19.30
CA GLY A 59 7.05 13.16 -20.48
C GLY A 59 5.87 13.75 -21.25
N TYR A 60 4.78 13.00 -21.38
CA TYR A 60 3.53 13.47 -21.97
C TYR A 60 2.90 14.56 -21.10
N ALA A 61 2.80 14.35 -19.79
CA ALA A 61 2.35 15.38 -18.85
C ALA A 61 3.20 16.65 -18.98
N LYS A 62 4.54 16.55 -19.05
CA LYS A 62 5.40 17.73 -19.25
C LYS A 62 5.11 18.45 -20.57
N ARG A 63 4.82 17.73 -21.66
CA ARG A 63 4.54 18.31 -22.98
C ARG A 63 3.16 18.95 -23.07
N TYR A 64 2.14 18.32 -22.48
CA TYR A 64 0.75 18.76 -22.58
C TYR A 64 0.30 19.67 -21.44
N LEU A 65 0.99 19.63 -20.29
CA LEU A 65 0.74 20.46 -19.11
C LEU A 65 1.76 21.62 -18.99
N HIS A 66 2.36 22.03 -20.11
CA HIS A 66 3.30 23.17 -20.18
C HIS A 66 2.56 24.52 -20.21
N PHE A 67 1.63 24.72 -19.28
CA PHE A 67 0.98 26.01 -19.08
C PHE A 67 1.62 26.67 -17.85
N ASN A 68 2.26 27.83 -18.03
CA ASN A 68 2.80 28.69 -16.97
C ASN A 68 1.66 29.29 -16.12
N SER A 69 0.82 28.44 -15.53
CA SER A 69 -0.31 28.86 -14.73
C SER A 69 0.12 29.10 -13.27
N PRO A 70 -0.39 30.14 -12.61
CA PRO A 70 -0.14 30.37 -11.18
C PRO A 70 -0.60 29.19 -10.31
N LEU A 71 -1.52 28.36 -10.83
CA LEU A 71 -1.93 27.10 -10.21
C LEU A 71 -0.81 26.06 -10.15
N LEU A 72 0.05 25.99 -11.17
CA LEU A 72 1.17 25.04 -11.19
C LEU A 72 2.25 25.46 -10.19
N ALA A 73 2.53 26.76 -10.07
CA ALA A 73 3.43 27.28 -9.05
C ALA A 73 2.89 27.02 -7.63
N TYR A 74 1.60 27.26 -7.40
CA TYR A 74 0.93 26.98 -6.13
C TYR A 74 0.93 25.48 -5.78
N ALA A 75 0.61 24.61 -6.75
CA ALA A 75 0.62 23.17 -6.56
C ALA A 75 2.03 22.65 -6.26
N ASN A 76 3.05 23.19 -6.92
CA ASN A 76 4.44 22.78 -6.73
C ASN A 76 4.98 23.19 -5.34
N GLU A 77 4.58 24.36 -4.83
CA GLU A 77 4.87 24.76 -3.44
C GLU A 77 4.14 23.86 -2.42
N GLY A 78 2.90 23.47 -2.71
CA GLY A 78 2.11 22.61 -1.82
C GLY A 78 2.47 21.12 -1.86
N ILE A 79 3.14 20.65 -2.92
CA ILE A 79 3.36 19.20 -3.13
C ILE A 79 4.31 18.59 -2.09
N TYR A 80 5.34 19.34 -1.70
CA TYR A 80 6.36 18.88 -0.77
C TYR A 80 5.80 18.63 0.64
N PRO A 81 5.12 19.60 1.28
CA PRO A 81 4.47 19.33 2.56
C PRO A 81 3.36 18.29 2.46
N PHE A 82 2.58 18.29 1.38
CA PHE A 82 1.52 17.31 1.17
C PHE A 82 2.08 15.88 1.17
N TYR A 83 3.20 15.65 0.47
CA TYR A 83 3.84 14.34 0.40
C TYR A 83 4.28 13.81 1.77
N ILE A 84 4.92 14.66 2.59
CA ILE A 84 5.43 14.26 3.90
C ILE A 84 4.27 14.01 4.89
N LEU A 85 3.25 14.87 4.87
CA LEU A 85 2.12 14.77 5.79
C LEU A 85 1.18 13.63 5.44
N HIS A 86 0.94 13.38 4.15
CA HIS A 86 -0.06 12.40 3.71
C HIS A 86 0.20 11.00 4.27
N GLN A 87 1.45 10.52 4.21
CA GLN A 87 1.80 9.20 4.72
C GLN A 87 1.57 9.09 6.24
N THR A 88 1.98 10.11 7.01
CA THR A 88 1.81 10.09 8.48
C THR A 88 0.33 10.13 8.87
N VAL A 89 -0.47 10.96 8.19
CA VAL A 89 -1.92 11.04 8.38
C VAL A 89 -2.60 9.71 8.05
N ILE A 90 -2.22 9.06 6.94
CA ILE A 90 -2.76 7.73 6.59
C ILE A 90 -2.50 6.74 7.72
N VAL A 91 -1.29 6.67 8.26
CA VAL A 91 -0.94 5.70 9.32
C VAL A 91 -1.76 5.95 10.59
N ILE A 92 -1.90 7.22 11.00
CA ILE A 92 -2.70 7.59 12.17
C ILE A 92 -4.17 7.19 11.95
N LEU A 93 -4.76 7.55 10.81
CA LEU A 93 -6.15 7.21 10.52
C LEU A 93 -6.34 5.68 10.39
N ALA A 94 -5.38 4.99 9.79
CA ALA A 94 -5.44 3.53 9.60
C ALA A 94 -5.45 2.82 10.95
N PHE A 95 -4.68 3.30 11.93
CA PHE A 95 -4.66 2.76 13.29
C PHE A 95 -6.05 2.78 13.94
N TYR A 96 -6.83 3.84 13.74
CA TYR A 96 -8.20 3.92 14.26
C TYR A 96 -9.19 3.09 13.43
N VAL A 97 -9.11 3.18 12.10
CA VAL A 97 -10.07 2.52 11.18
C VAL A 97 -9.94 0.99 11.17
N VAL A 98 -8.74 0.46 11.41
CA VAL A 98 -8.52 -0.99 11.49
C VAL A 98 -9.31 -1.63 12.63
N GLN A 99 -9.49 -0.91 13.74
CA GLN A 99 -10.15 -1.43 14.95
C GLN A 99 -11.67 -1.55 14.81
N THR A 100 -12.28 -0.87 13.84
CA THR A 100 -13.72 -0.93 13.59
C THR A 100 -14.12 -2.25 12.92
N SER A 101 -15.33 -2.77 13.17
CA SER A 101 -15.82 -4.03 12.58
C SER A 101 -16.41 -3.90 11.16
N ASP A 102 -16.13 -2.81 10.45
CA ASP A 102 -16.72 -2.51 9.13
C ASP A 102 -16.14 -3.34 7.98
N THR A 103 -16.87 -3.34 6.85
CA THR A 103 -16.40 -3.94 5.59
C THR A 103 -15.11 -3.27 5.08
N ILE A 104 -14.22 -4.08 4.49
CA ILE A 104 -12.91 -3.64 3.99
C ILE A 104 -13.02 -2.49 2.98
N LEU A 105 -14.05 -2.51 2.13
CA LEU A 105 -14.24 -1.48 1.10
C LEU A 105 -14.62 -0.12 1.72
N MET A 106 -15.51 -0.10 2.73
CA MET A 106 -15.84 1.14 3.43
C MET A 106 -14.64 1.70 4.18
N LYS A 107 -13.86 0.84 4.86
CA LYS A 107 -12.62 1.26 5.53
C LYS A 107 -11.66 1.92 4.54
N PHE A 108 -11.46 1.31 3.37
CA PHE A 108 -10.58 1.86 2.33
C PHE A 108 -11.10 3.21 1.80
N ALA A 109 -12.37 3.29 1.41
CA ALA A 109 -12.96 4.52 0.90
C ALA A 109 -12.92 5.66 1.93
N PHE A 110 -13.26 5.36 3.19
CA PHE A 110 -13.17 6.30 4.29
C PHE A 110 -11.73 6.75 4.53
N LEU A 111 -10.78 5.83 4.55
CA LEU A 111 -9.37 6.14 4.79
C LEU A 111 -8.78 7.00 3.67
N CYS A 112 -9.12 6.72 2.41
CA CYS A 112 -8.73 7.56 1.26
C CYS A 112 -9.32 8.96 1.36
N ALA A 113 -10.63 9.08 1.61
CA ALA A 113 -11.30 10.37 1.71
C ALA A 113 -10.80 11.18 2.92
N ALA A 114 -10.71 10.56 4.09
CA ALA A 114 -10.28 11.19 5.33
C ALA A 114 -8.81 11.62 5.25
N SER A 115 -7.91 10.78 4.74
CA SER A 115 -6.50 11.16 4.59
C SER A 115 -6.33 12.33 3.61
N PHE A 116 -7.06 12.33 2.50
CA PHE A 116 -7.05 13.45 1.56
C PHE A 116 -7.57 14.74 2.22
N LEU A 117 -8.74 14.70 2.87
CA LEU A 117 -9.31 15.87 3.54
C LEU A 117 -8.40 16.40 4.65
N VAL A 118 -7.87 15.52 5.49
CA VAL A 118 -7.01 15.92 6.62
C VAL A 118 -5.71 16.52 6.10
N THR A 119 -5.09 15.93 5.07
CA THR A 119 -3.85 16.48 4.49
C THR A 119 -4.10 17.87 3.86
N VAL A 120 -5.21 18.04 3.12
CA VAL A 120 -5.61 19.35 2.57
C VAL A 120 -5.92 20.35 3.67
N ALA A 121 -6.61 19.94 4.73
CA ALA A 121 -6.91 20.79 5.87
C ALA A 121 -5.63 21.25 6.58
N ILE A 122 -4.69 20.35 6.85
CA ILE A 122 -3.40 20.70 7.46
C ILE A 122 -2.60 21.64 6.55
N TYR A 123 -2.61 21.43 5.23
CA TYR A 123 -1.98 22.36 4.29
C TYR A 123 -2.62 23.75 4.34
N HIS A 124 -3.94 23.83 4.25
CA HIS A 124 -4.63 25.12 4.17
C HIS A 124 -4.69 25.87 5.51
N PHE A 125 -4.80 25.16 6.64
CA PHE A 125 -4.90 25.74 7.99
C PHE A 125 -3.60 25.78 8.77
N GLY A 126 -2.64 24.90 8.49
CA GLY A 126 -1.33 24.87 9.17
C GLY A 126 -0.24 25.53 8.35
N ILE A 127 -0.09 25.17 7.09
CA ILE A 127 1.07 25.62 6.31
C ILE A 127 0.88 27.01 5.72
N ARG A 128 -0.35 27.37 5.33
CA ARG A 128 -0.65 28.68 4.76
C ARG A 128 -0.51 29.86 5.75
N PRO A 129 -0.94 29.77 7.04
CA PRO A 129 -0.85 30.91 7.95
C PRO A 129 0.46 31.02 8.74
N TYR A 130 1.24 29.93 8.92
CA TYR A 130 2.45 29.96 9.75
C TYR A 130 3.74 30.04 8.89
N ASP A 131 4.35 31.24 8.84
CA ASP A 131 5.62 31.52 8.16
C ASP A 131 6.81 30.58 8.50
N PRO A 132 7.02 30.10 9.75
CA PRO A 132 8.10 29.15 10.03
C PRO A 132 7.86 27.77 9.40
N LEU A 133 6.60 27.36 9.23
CA LEU A 133 6.26 26.13 8.50
C LEU A 133 6.55 26.28 7.01
N ARG A 134 6.31 27.47 6.42
CA ARG A 134 6.78 27.77 5.05
C ARG A 134 8.28 27.56 4.89
N PHE A 135 9.07 28.07 5.84
CA PHE A 135 10.52 27.93 5.82
C PHE A 135 10.98 26.48 5.98
N LEU A 136 10.39 25.73 6.92
CA LEU A 136 10.72 24.31 7.16
C LEU A 136 10.37 23.42 5.96
N PHE A 137 9.32 23.77 5.21
CA PHE A 137 8.92 23.08 3.98
C PHE A 137 9.55 23.67 2.71
N GLY A 138 10.53 24.58 2.83
CA GLY A 138 11.33 25.09 1.71
C GLY A 138 10.61 26.08 0.78
N MET A 139 9.46 26.62 1.18
CA MET A 139 8.74 27.64 0.42
C MET A 139 9.37 29.02 0.62
N LYS A 140 9.42 29.83 -0.46
CA LYS A 140 9.90 31.22 -0.37
C LYS A 140 9.10 31.98 0.69
N PRO A 141 9.73 32.77 1.58
CA PRO A 141 9.02 33.64 2.51
C PRO A 141 8.06 34.57 1.75
N ARG A 142 6.89 34.91 2.32
CA ARG A 142 6.14 36.06 1.79
C ARG A 142 7.03 37.27 2.00
N GLU A 143 7.41 37.91 0.90
CA GLU A 143 8.04 39.22 0.95
C GLU A 143 7.08 40.16 1.69
N LYS A 144 7.48 40.54 2.91
CA LYS A 144 6.80 41.60 3.66
C LYS A 144 6.99 42.87 2.86
N ARG A 145 5.93 43.32 2.19
CA ARG A 145 5.85 44.66 1.63
C ARG A 145 5.48 45.66 2.71
#